data_AF-A0A4U1I5T0-F1
#
_entry.id   AF-A0A4U1I5T0-F1
#
_cell.length_a   1.000
_cell.length_b   1.000
_cell.length_c   1.000
_cell.angle_alpha   90.00
_cell.angle_beta   90.00
_cell.angle_gamma   90.00
#
_symmetry.space_group_name_H-M   'P 1'
#
loop_
_entity.id
_entity.type
_entity.pdbx_description
1 polymer ?
#
loop_
_entity_poly.entity_id
_entity_poly.type
_entity_poly.pdbx_seq_one_letter_code
_entity_poly.pdbx_strand_id
1 'polypeptide(L)'
;MNTLKLGNHGPDVVTLQQQLLAHGFAAGSCDGTFGPLTRDAVLAFQRSAGLSADGVVGPQTAAALRAVPRPPTTGSQPQAAPNIPIEAVRAMFPDTPLANIQTHLPRVLLALQAAQQTELTLVVAALATIRVEVASFTPEEERPSALNTSKGGKPFDLYDHRKDLGNLGPSDGATFKGRGFIQLTGRANYTSLGPLAGEPDLASQPERACDPDVAASLLAAFLKPHAQAIDAALLRNDFESARRLVNGGTQGLDEFTRAYRAGMAALGHA
;
A
#
# COMPACT_ATOMS: atom_id res chain seq x y z
N MET A 1 34.66 14.02 -9.59
CA MET A 1 33.46 13.74 -8.77
C MET A 1 33.81 12.63 -7.83
N ASN A 2 33.47 12.79 -6.55
CA ASN A 2 33.73 11.76 -5.55
C ASN A 2 32.76 10.59 -5.77
N THR A 3 33.28 9.37 -5.66
CA THR A 3 32.50 8.14 -5.67
C THR A 3 31.66 8.07 -4.40
N LEU A 4 30.33 7.92 -4.54
CA LEU A 4 29.42 7.78 -3.39
C LEU A 4 29.09 6.30 -3.15
N LYS A 5 29.13 5.88 -1.89
CA LYS A 5 28.83 4.50 -1.45
C LYS A 5 28.22 4.49 -0.05
N LEU A 6 27.73 3.32 0.36
CA LEU A 6 27.18 3.07 1.68
C LEU A 6 28.08 3.65 2.79
N GLY A 7 27.47 4.41 3.72
CA GLY A 7 28.13 5.09 4.83
C GLY A 7 28.64 6.50 4.50
N ASN A 8 28.60 6.94 3.24
CA ASN A 8 28.86 8.35 2.92
C ASN A 8 27.71 9.25 3.36
N HIS A 9 28.04 10.51 3.64
CA HIS A 9 27.08 11.51 4.07
C HIS A 9 27.43 12.88 3.49
N GLY A 10 26.43 13.75 3.37
CA GLY A 10 26.59 15.14 2.93
C GLY A 10 25.72 15.53 1.73
N PRO A 11 25.89 16.75 1.21
CA PRO A 11 25.03 17.33 0.18
C PRO A 11 25.06 16.58 -1.16
N ASP A 12 26.17 15.90 -1.47
CA ASP A 12 26.28 15.05 -2.64
C ASP A 12 25.36 13.82 -2.56
N VAL A 13 25.16 13.28 -1.35
CA VAL A 13 24.22 12.17 -1.11
C VAL A 13 22.78 12.64 -1.20
N VAL A 14 22.46 13.84 -0.71
CA VAL A 14 21.12 14.46 -0.89
C VAL A 14 20.81 14.57 -2.38
N THR A 15 21.75 15.08 -3.16
CA THR A 15 21.61 15.23 -4.62
C THR A 15 21.38 13.88 -5.30
N LEU A 16 22.13 12.84 -4.89
CA LEU A 16 21.93 11.48 -5.38
C LEU A 16 20.54 10.93 -5.04
N GLN A 17 20.11 11.06 -3.78
CA GLN A 17 18.80 10.59 -3.32
C GLN A 17 17.68 11.27 -4.11
N GLN A 18 17.77 12.59 -4.34
CA GLN A 18 16.83 13.34 -5.16
C GLN A 18 16.81 12.85 -6.61
N GLN A 19 17.97 12.58 -7.21
CA GLN A 19 18.06 12.07 -8.57
C GLN A 19 17.46 10.67 -8.70
N LEU A 20 17.75 9.77 -7.76
CA LEU A 20 17.18 8.42 -7.73
C LEU A 20 15.66 8.48 -7.61
N LEU A 21 15.14 9.30 -6.70
CA LEU A 21 13.69 9.51 -6.56
C LEU A 21 13.07 10.12 -7.82
N ALA A 22 13.73 11.09 -8.46
CA ALA A 22 13.26 11.68 -9.72
C ALA A 22 13.23 10.67 -10.87
N HIS A 23 14.08 9.65 -10.82
CA HIS A 23 14.09 8.52 -11.75
C HIS A 23 13.18 7.35 -11.31
N GLY A 24 12.43 7.50 -10.22
CA GLY A 24 11.47 6.51 -9.73
C GLY A 24 12.05 5.43 -8.81
N PHE A 25 13.29 5.59 -8.33
CA PHE A 25 13.95 4.64 -7.44
C PHE A 25 13.82 5.10 -5.97
N ALA A 26 13.29 4.23 -5.11
CA ALA A 26 12.99 4.52 -3.72
C ALA A 26 14.27 4.62 -2.85
N ALA A 27 14.92 5.79 -2.84
CA ALA A 27 16.17 6.03 -2.11
C ALA A 27 16.00 6.36 -0.61
N GLY A 28 14.77 6.29 -0.09
CA GLY A 28 14.42 6.75 1.25
C GLY A 28 14.33 8.28 1.34
N SER A 29 14.40 8.80 2.56
CA SER A 29 14.41 10.25 2.82
C SER A 29 15.68 10.88 2.26
N CYS A 30 15.60 12.12 1.72
CA CYS A 30 16.76 12.89 1.28
C CYS A 30 17.53 13.51 2.46
N ASP A 31 17.91 12.68 3.43
CA ASP A 31 18.58 13.06 4.66
C ASP A 31 20.09 13.26 4.50
N GLY A 32 20.62 13.01 3.30
CA GLY A 32 22.03 13.12 3.01
C GLY A 32 22.87 11.99 3.61
N THR A 33 22.24 10.88 4.03
CA THR A 33 22.91 9.68 4.53
C THR A 33 22.76 8.54 3.54
N PHE A 34 23.90 8.01 3.05
CA PHE A 34 23.90 6.90 2.12
C PHE A 34 23.71 5.61 2.92
N GLY A 35 22.45 5.34 3.27
CA GLY A 35 22.02 4.15 4.01
C GLY A 35 21.64 2.96 3.10
N PRO A 36 21.16 1.86 3.68
CA PRO A 36 20.73 0.67 2.94
C PRO A 36 19.68 0.97 1.86
N LEU A 37 18.69 1.82 2.15
CA LEU A 37 17.65 2.21 1.18
C LEU A 37 18.24 2.95 -0.04
N THR A 38 19.16 3.88 0.20
CA THR A 38 19.85 4.59 -0.88
C THR A 38 20.72 3.62 -1.70
N ARG A 39 21.37 2.64 -1.06
CA ARG A 39 22.12 1.59 -1.76
C ARG A 39 21.21 0.73 -2.64
N ASP A 40 20.07 0.30 -2.13
CA ASP A 40 19.13 -0.53 -2.88
C ASP A 40 18.54 0.24 -4.07
N ALA A 41 18.26 1.53 -3.91
CA ALA A 41 17.87 2.41 -5.01
C ALA A 41 18.97 2.57 -6.08
N VAL A 42 20.24 2.70 -5.67
CA VAL A 42 21.37 2.72 -6.61
C VAL A 42 21.49 1.41 -7.36
N LEU A 43 21.36 0.26 -6.68
CA LEU A 43 21.40 -1.06 -7.31
C LEU A 43 20.27 -1.23 -8.33
N ALA A 44 19.05 -0.80 -7.97
CA ALA A 44 17.90 -0.83 -8.87
C ALA A 44 18.10 0.08 -10.09
N PHE A 45 18.61 1.29 -9.89
CA PHE A 45 18.94 2.22 -10.97
C PHE A 45 20.01 1.62 -11.91
N GLN A 46 21.11 1.11 -11.36
CA GLN A 46 22.19 0.49 -12.15
C GLN A 46 21.67 -0.66 -13.01
N ARG A 47 20.83 -1.54 -12.46
CA ARG A 47 20.19 -2.63 -13.21
C ARG A 47 19.32 -2.10 -14.35
N SER A 48 18.49 -1.09 -14.07
CA SER A 48 17.61 -0.49 -15.09
C SER A 48 18.38 0.21 -16.22
N ALA A 49 19.55 0.76 -15.91
CA ALA A 49 20.41 1.48 -16.85
C ALA A 49 21.40 0.55 -17.58
N GLY A 50 21.33 -0.78 -17.36
CA GLY A 50 22.27 -1.74 -17.96
C GLY A 50 23.71 -1.61 -17.46
N LEU A 51 23.92 -1.03 -16.27
CA LEU A 51 25.23 -0.86 -15.65
C LEU A 51 25.54 -2.02 -14.69
N SER A 52 26.83 -2.13 -14.32
CA SER A 52 27.23 -3.03 -13.23
C SER A 52 26.56 -2.59 -11.93
N ALA A 53 25.77 -3.48 -11.34
CA ALA A 53 24.99 -3.22 -10.13
C ALA A 53 25.82 -3.51 -8.86
N ASP A 54 26.84 -2.69 -8.62
CA ASP A 54 27.74 -2.80 -7.46
C ASP A 54 27.28 -1.96 -6.25
N GLY A 55 26.25 -1.14 -6.40
CA GLY A 55 25.71 -0.28 -5.35
C GLY A 55 26.59 0.94 -5.06
N VAL A 56 27.51 1.27 -5.97
CA VAL A 56 28.47 2.37 -5.85
C VAL A 56 28.26 3.37 -6.99
N VAL A 57 28.11 4.64 -6.65
CA VAL A 57 27.91 5.70 -7.65
C VAL A 57 29.26 6.22 -8.12
N GLY A 58 29.82 5.51 -9.13
CA GLY A 58 31.00 5.95 -9.87
C GLY A 58 30.67 6.89 -11.05
N PRO A 59 31.68 7.32 -11.83
CA PRO A 59 31.50 8.23 -12.96
C PRO A 59 30.48 7.75 -13.99
N GLN A 60 30.40 6.44 -14.24
CA GLN A 60 29.45 5.83 -15.19
C GLN A 60 28.01 5.94 -14.68
N THR A 61 27.76 5.59 -13.41
CA THR A 61 26.44 5.72 -12.78
C THR A 61 26.01 7.19 -12.69
N ALA A 62 26.93 8.10 -12.34
CA ALA A 62 26.66 9.53 -12.30
C ALA A 62 26.35 10.11 -13.70
N ALA A 63 27.01 9.62 -14.75
CA ALA A 63 26.70 10.00 -16.12
C ALA A 63 25.31 9.50 -16.55
N ALA A 64 24.98 8.24 -16.24
CA ALA A 64 23.67 7.66 -16.54
C ALA A 64 22.53 8.42 -15.82
N LEU A 65 22.71 8.78 -14.54
CA LEU A 65 21.72 9.58 -13.78
C LEU A 65 21.45 10.96 -14.42
N ARG A 66 22.39 11.49 -15.20
CA ARG A 66 22.23 12.76 -15.94
C ARG A 66 21.69 12.57 -17.35
N ALA A 67 21.95 11.42 -17.97
CA ALA A 67 21.66 11.15 -19.37
C ALA A 67 20.26 10.57 -19.60
N VAL A 68 19.63 9.94 -18.59
CA VAL A 68 18.24 9.47 -18.69
C VAL A 68 17.32 10.69 -18.83
N PRO A 69 16.62 10.87 -19.98
CA PRO A 69 15.73 12.00 -20.18
C PRO A 69 14.62 11.95 -19.16
N ARG A 70 14.36 13.09 -18.49
CA ARG A 70 13.16 13.27 -17.69
C ARG A 70 11.95 12.92 -18.58
N PRO A 71 11.01 12.06 -18.14
CA PRO A 71 9.82 11.81 -18.92
C PRO A 71 9.13 13.15 -19.23
N PRO A 72 8.59 13.33 -20.45
CA PRO A 72 8.02 14.59 -20.89
C PRO A 72 6.94 15.06 -19.92
N THR A 73 7.07 16.31 -19.48
CA THR A 73 6.11 17.02 -18.64
C THR A 73 4.98 17.55 -19.52
N THR A 74 3.95 16.74 -19.70
CA THR A 74 2.64 17.20 -20.17
C THR A 74 1.56 16.56 -19.28
N GLY A 75 1.04 17.36 -18.34
CA GLY A 75 -0.12 17.03 -17.50
C GLY A 75 0.21 16.30 -16.20
N SER A 76 0.16 17.03 -15.08
CA SER A 76 0.20 16.53 -13.69
C SER A 76 1.53 15.89 -13.24
N GLN A 77 2.28 16.60 -12.39
CA GLN A 77 3.23 15.92 -11.51
C GLN A 77 2.48 14.81 -10.75
N PRO A 78 3.10 13.66 -10.39
CA PRO A 78 2.51 12.77 -9.40
C PRO A 78 2.22 13.63 -8.16
N GLN A 79 0.95 13.93 -7.96
CA GLN A 79 0.50 14.84 -6.92
C GLN A 79 0.89 14.15 -5.61
N ALA A 80 1.77 14.76 -4.84
CA ALA A 80 2.25 14.18 -3.59
C ALA A 80 1.04 13.76 -2.74
N ALA A 81 1.13 12.62 -2.04
CA ALA A 81 0.07 12.24 -1.12
C ALA A 81 -0.21 13.40 -0.16
N PRO A 82 -1.49 13.63 0.20
CA PRO A 82 -1.86 14.68 1.12
C PRO A 82 -1.12 14.45 2.43
N ASN A 83 -0.71 15.53 3.09
CA ASN A 83 -0.08 15.42 4.39
C ASN A 83 -1.11 14.94 5.41
N ILE A 84 -1.06 13.66 5.79
CA ILE A 84 -1.91 13.07 6.82
C ILE A 84 -1.10 13.03 8.13
N PRO A 85 -1.32 13.96 9.08
CA PRO A 85 -0.66 13.92 10.37
C PRO A 85 -1.12 12.69 11.16
N ILE A 86 -0.21 12.15 11.98
CA ILE A 86 -0.50 10.98 12.83
C ILE A 86 -1.74 11.21 13.71
N GLU A 87 -1.96 12.43 14.22
CA GLU A 87 -3.11 12.75 15.07
C GLU A 87 -4.46 12.59 14.34
N ALA A 88 -4.50 12.87 13.03
CA ALA A 88 -5.70 12.60 12.24
C ALA A 88 -5.99 11.10 12.17
N VAL A 89 -4.95 10.27 11.98
CA VAL A 89 -5.11 8.82 11.97
C VAL A 89 -5.48 8.30 13.36
N ARG A 90 -4.92 8.85 14.45
CA ARG A 90 -5.33 8.49 15.82
C ARG A 90 -6.80 8.80 16.09
N ALA A 91 -7.36 9.87 15.53
CA ALA A 91 -8.79 10.16 15.64
C ALA A 91 -9.65 9.09 14.96
N MET A 92 -9.16 8.50 13.87
CA MET A 92 -9.81 7.39 13.17
C MET A 92 -9.62 6.04 13.87
N PHE A 93 -8.56 5.91 14.67
CA PHE A 93 -8.08 4.67 15.29
C PHE A 93 -7.80 4.87 16.80
N PRO A 94 -8.84 5.14 17.62
CA PRO A 94 -8.66 5.61 18.99
C PRO A 94 -7.96 4.59 19.92
N ASP A 95 -8.16 3.30 19.69
CA ASP A 95 -7.63 2.21 20.51
C ASP A 95 -6.35 1.59 19.95
N THR A 96 -5.86 2.10 18.81
CA THR A 96 -4.73 1.51 18.09
C THR A 96 -3.40 1.98 18.67
N PRO A 97 -2.45 1.06 18.91
CA PRO A 97 -1.11 1.45 19.35
C PRO A 97 -0.45 2.43 18.38
N LEU A 98 0.08 3.54 18.91
CA LEU A 98 0.76 4.58 18.12
C LEU A 98 1.88 4.01 17.23
N ALA A 99 2.62 3.02 17.75
CA ALA A 99 3.70 2.37 17.02
C ALA A 99 3.21 1.69 15.72
N ASN A 100 2.00 1.13 15.71
CA ASN A 100 1.42 0.51 14.52
C ASN A 100 1.12 1.57 13.46
N ILE A 101 0.52 2.70 13.86
CA ILE A 101 0.25 3.84 12.98
C ILE A 101 1.55 4.39 12.39
N GLN A 102 2.55 4.66 13.24
CA GLN A 102 3.86 5.16 12.80
C GLN A 102 4.56 4.21 11.84
N THR A 103 4.43 2.91 12.08
CA THR A 103 5.03 1.88 11.23
C THR A 103 4.32 1.82 9.88
N HIS A 104 3.00 1.72 9.86
CA HIS A 104 2.28 1.33 8.65
C HIS A 104 1.75 2.50 7.80
N LEU A 105 1.49 3.67 8.40
CA LEU A 105 0.93 4.82 7.68
C LEU A 105 1.79 5.26 6.48
N PRO A 106 3.13 5.39 6.60
CA PRO A 106 3.95 5.79 5.45
C PRO A 106 3.85 4.83 4.26
N ARG A 107 3.67 3.53 4.52
CA ARG A 107 3.55 2.50 3.48
C ARG A 107 2.23 2.60 2.73
N VAL A 108 1.15 2.81 3.48
CA VAL A 108 -0.19 3.05 2.90
C VAL A 108 -0.19 4.29 2.02
N LEU A 109 0.36 5.41 2.51
CA LEU A 109 0.42 6.65 1.75
C LEU A 109 1.31 6.52 0.50
N LEU A 110 2.44 5.81 0.61
CA LEU A 110 3.33 5.57 -0.52
C LEU A 110 2.66 4.71 -1.61
N ALA A 111 1.93 3.66 -1.23
CA ALA A 111 1.20 2.81 -2.17
C ALA A 111 0.07 3.58 -2.89
N LEU A 112 -0.71 4.38 -2.16
CA LEU A 112 -1.74 5.24 -2.74
C LEU A 112 -1.13 6.29 -3.67
N GLN A 113 0.02 6.88 -3.32
CA GLN A 113 0.73 7.80 -4.19
C GLN A 113 1.24 7.12 -5.47
N ALA A 114 1.85 5.93 -5.35
CA ALA A 114 2.31 5.16 -6.51
C ALA A 114 1.14 4.79 -7.45
N ALA A 115 -0.03 4.53 -6.88
CA ALA A 115 -1.26 4.29 -7.63
C ALA A 115 -1.95 5.57 -8.13
N GLN A 116 -1.40 6.77 -7.92
CA GLN A 116 -2.02 8.06 -8.27
C GLN A 116 -3.42 8.23 -7.65
N GLN A 117 -3.55 7.87 -6.38
CA GLN A 117 -4.77 7.94 -5.57
C GLN A 117 -4.56 8.90 -4.38
N THR A 118 -4.28 10.16 -4.69
CA THR A 118 -3.87 11.16 -3.68
C THR A 118 -4.94 12.17 -3.32
N GLU A 119 -6.17 11.97 -3.78
CA GLU A 119 -7.27 12.83 -3.35
C GLU A 119 -7.59 12.58 -1.88
N LEU A 120 -7.67 13.66 -1.09
CA LEU A 120 -7.76 13.58 0.37
C LEU A 120 -8.92 12.69 0.82
N THR A 121 -10.07 12.88 0.20
CA THR A 121 -11.29 12.08 0.37
C THR A 121 -11.03 10.59 0.15
N LEU A 122 -10.32 10.20 -0.91
CA LEU A 122 -9.99 8.81 -1.20
C LEU A 122 -8.95 8.26 -0.23
N VAL A 123 -7.96 9.05 0.17
CA VAL A 123 -6.93 8.66 1.15
C VAL A 123 -7.57 8.39 2.52
N VAL A 124 -8.46 9.28 2.99
CA VAL A 124 -9.19 9.08 4.25
C VAL A 124 -10.15 7.88 4.14
N ALA A 125 -10.76 7.65 2.97
CA ALA A 125 -11.58 6.46 2.73
C ALA A 125 -10.76 5.16 2.77
N ALA A 126 -9.53 5.18 2.25
CA ALA A 126 -8.62 4.04 2.34
C ALA A 126 -8.27 3.73 3.81
N LEU A 127 -7.94 4.75 4.60
CA LEU A 127 -7.68 4.61 6.04
C LEU A 127 -8.92 4.13 6.81
N ALA A 128 -10.11 4.65 6.48
CA ALA A 128 -11.38 4.18 7.06
C ALA A 128 -11.70 2.73 6.66
N THR A 129 -11.30 2.29 5.48
CA THR A 129 -11.39 0.89 5.06
C THR A 129 -10.50 0.02 5.93
N ILE A 130 -9.24 0.41 6.14
CA ILE A 130 -8.34 -0.30 7.07
C ILE A 130 -8.97 -0.37 8.47
N ARG A 131 -9.60 0.70 8.94
CA ARG A 131 -10.23 0.73 10.27
C ARG A 131 -11.30 -0.34 10.45
N VAL A 132 -12.11 -0.57 9.40
CA VAL A 132 -13.17 -1.58 9.44
C VAL A 132 -12.58 -2.98 9.41
N GLU A 133 -11.61 -3.23 8.53
CA GLU A 133 -11.10 -4.59 8.31
C GLU A 133 -10.08 -5.01 9.38
N VAL A 134 -9.21 -4.09 9.79
CA VAL A 134 -8.10 -4.37 10.70
C VAL A 134 -7.85 -3.19 11.65
N ALA A 135 -8.63 -3.16 12.73
CA ALA A 135 -8.59 -2.13 13.77
C ALA A 135 -7.21 -1.92 14.41
N SER A 136 -6.30 -2.90 14.36
CA SER A 136 -4.93 -2.78 14.86
C SER A 136 -4.01 -1.94 13.97
N PHE A 137 -4.45 -1.61 12.75
CA PHE A 137 -3.66 -0.96 11.71
C PHE A 137 -2.37 -1.71 11.35
N THR A 138 -2.37 -3.04 11.55
CA THR A 138 -1.30 -3.95 11.15
C THR A 138 -1.87 -4.97 10.18
N PRO A 139 -1.19 -5.34 9.09
CA PRO A 139 -1.65 -6.43 8.22
C PRO A 139 -1.77 -7.74 9.01
N GLU A 140 -2.94 -8.37 8.99
CA GLU A 140 -3.22 -9.57 9.80
C GLU A 140 -3.75 -10.72 8.95
N GLU A 141 -3.50 -11.95 9.42
CA GLU A 141 -4.18 -13.14 8.90
C GLU A 141 -5.49 -13.40 9.66
N GLU A 142 -6.53 -13.75 8.91
CA GLU A 142 -7.76 -14.27 9.46
C GLU A 142 -7.47 -15.49 10.34
N ARG A 143 -8.20 -15.60 11.46
CA ARG A 143 -8.09 -16.72 12.39
C ARG A 143 -9.22 -17.72 12.20
N PRO A 144 -9.01 -18.99 12.54
CA PRO A 144 -10.08 -19.98 12.57
C PRO A 144 -11.22 -19.51 13.49
N SER A 145 -12.45 -19.62 13.01
CA SER A 145 -13.68 -19.24 13.71
C SER A 145 -14.82 -20.16 13.28
N ALA A 146 -15.95 -20.11 13.98
CA ALA A 146 -17.14 -20.86 13.57
C ALA A 146 -17.72 -20.42 12.21
N LEU A 147 -17.31 -19.25 11.69
CA LEU A 147 -17.77 -18.73 10.39
C LEU A 147 -16.99 -19.32 9.21
N ASN A 148 -15.73 -19.74 9.45
CA ASN A 148 -14.83 -20.22 8.41
C ASN A 148 -14.39 -21.68 8.64
N THR A 149 -14.65 -22.24 9.82
CA THR A 149 -14.22 -23.59 10.21
C THR A 149 -15.41 -24.38 10.77
N SER A 150 -15.63 -25.57 10.23
CA SER A 150 -16.70 -26.48 10.67
C SER A 150 -16.38 -27.09 12.04
N LYS A 151 -17.41 -27.50 12.79
CA LYS A 151 -17.23 -28.07 14.13
C LYS A 151 -16.47 -29.40 14.04
N GLY A 152 -15.24 -29.43 14.57
CA GLY A 152 -14.36 -30.60 14.51
C GLY A 152 -13.65 -30.79 13.17
N GLY A 153 -13.79 -29.83 12.25
CA GLY A 153 -13.14 -29.81 10.95
C GLY A 153 -11.72 -29.25 10.97
N LYS A 154 -11.13 -29.16 9.79
CA LYS A 154 -9.82 -28.51 9.60
C LYS A 154 -10.01 -26.99 9.54
N PRO A 155 -9.05 -26.19 10.04
CA PRO A 155 -9.11 -24.73 9.91
C PRO A 155 -9.41 -24.30 8.47
N PHE A 156 -10.41 -23.42 8.32
CA PHE A 156 -10.87 -22.85 7.04
C PHE A 156 -11.56 -23.82 6.07
N ASP A 157 -11.95 -25.02 6.51
CA ASP A 157 -12.59 -26.01 5.64
C ASP A 157 -13.93 -25.55 5.03
N LEU A 158 -14.64 -24.61 5.67
CA LEU A 158 -15.87 -24.01 5.11
C LEU A 158 -15.59 -23.16 3.86
N TYR A 159 -14.33 -22.76 3.63
CA TYR A 159 -13.93 -22.00 2.46
C TYR A 159 -13.48 -22.89 1.28
N ASP A 160 -13.09 -24.15 1.53
CA ASP A 160 -12.40 -24.99 0.55
C ASP A 160 -13.13 -25.11 -0.81
N HIS A 161 -14.47 -25.10 -0.82
CA HIS A 161 -15.28 -25.23 -2.03
C HIS A 161 -16.17 -24.01 -2.33
N ARG A 162 -15.87 -22.85 -1.74
CA ARG A 162 -16.62 -21.60 -1.98
C ARG A 162 -16.38 -21.12 -3.41
N LYS A 163 -17.37 -21.33 -4.28
CA LYS A 163 -17.33 -20.96 -5.70
C LYS A 163 -17.19 -19.45 -5.91
N ASP A 164 -17.81 -18.65 -5.05
CA ASP A 164 -17.71 -17.20 -5.06
C ASP A 164 -16.31 -16.69 -4.67
N LEU A 165 -15.52 -17.49 -3.96
CA LEU A 165 -14.10 -17.24 -3.67
C LEU A 165 -13.16 -17.80 -4.74
N GLY A 166 -13.69 -18.52 -5.73
CA GLY A 166 -12.92 -19.26 -6.72
C GLY A 166 -12.14 -20.45 -6.16
N ASN A 167 -12.44 -20.89 -4.94
CA ASN A 167 -11.77 -22.01 -4.30
C ASN A 167 -12.23 -23.34 -4.94
N LEU A 168 -11.28 -24.22 -5.22
CA LEU A 168 -11.48 -25.44 -6.02
C LEU A 168 -11.62 -26.69 -5.15
N GLY A 169 -11.08 -26.65 -3.94
CA GLY A 169 -11.18 -27.71 -2.95
C GLY A 169 -10.11 -27.59 -1.89
N PRO A 170 -10.03 -28.55 -0.95
CA PRO A 170 -8.99 -28.56 0.05
C PRO A 170 -7.60 -28.57 -0.61
N SER A 171 -6.65 -27.76 -0.16
CA SER A 171 -6.65 -26.89 1.03
C SER A 171 -6.84 -25.40 0.73
N ASP A 172 -7.63 -25.03 -0.27
CA ASP A 172 -7.79 -23.65 -0.72
C ASP A 172 -8.29 -22.71 0.36
N GLY A 173 -9.16 -23.18 1.25
CA GLY A 173 -9.68 -22.37 2.34
C GLY A 173 -8.57 -21.84 3.24
N ALA A 174 -7.65 -22.72 3.67
CA ALA A 174 -6.50 -22.33 4.48
C ALA A 174 -5.45 -21.57 3.67
N THR A 175 -5.28 -21.92 2.39
CA THR A 175 -4.28 -21.29 1.50
C THR A 175 -4.65 -19.82 1.22
N PHE A 176 -5.92 -19.57 0.88
CA PHE A 176 -6.46 -18.26 0.49
C PHE A 176 -7.42 -17.68 1.54
N LYS A 177 -7.15 -17.92 2.82
CA LYS A 177 -7.80 -17.22 3.95
C LYS A 177 -7.55 -15.70 3.91
N GLY A 178 -8.35 -14.93 4.63
CA GLY A 178 -8.24 -13.48 4.70
C GLY A 178 -6.86 -13.00 5.15
N ARG A 179 -6.27 -12.04 4.43
CA ARG A 179 -4.99 -11.41 4.80
C ARG A 179 -4.91 -9.93 4.51
N GLY A 180 -4.01 -9.27 5.22
CA GLY A 180 -3.58 -7.90 4.94
C GLY A 180 -4.61 -6.86 5.39
N PHE A 181 -4.40 -5.62 4.94
CA PHE A 181 -5.24 -4.47 5.33
C PHE A 181 -6.70 -4.55 4.87
N ILE A 182 -6.98 -5.34 3.84
CA ILE A 182 -8.31 -5.48 3.24
C ILE A 182 -8.94 -6.86 3.46
N GLN A 183 -8.30 -7.71 4.28
CA GLN A 183 -8.72 -9.11 4.47
C GLN A 183 -8.99 -9.83 3.13
N LEU A 184 -8.03 -9.75 2.20
CA LEU A 184 -8.12 -10.38 0.87
C LEU A 184 -8.35 -11.88 1.03
N THR A 185 -9.48 -12.39 0.52
CA THR A 185 -9.91 -13.78 0.76
C THR A 185 -10.30 -14.44 -0.55
N GLY A 186 -9.90 -15.70 -0.75
CA GLY A 186 -10.30 -16.53 -1.89
C GLY A 186 -9.30 -16.55 -3.04
N ARG A 187 -9.09 -17.73 -3.64
CA ARG A 187 -8.16 -17.96 -4.76
C ARG A 187 -8.35 -16.96 -5.90
N ALA A 188 -9.59 -16.68 -6.28
CA ALA A 188 -9.90 -15.77 -7.38
C ALA A 188 -9.31 -14.38 -7.12
N ASN A 189 -9.51 -13.85 -5.91
CA ASN A 189 -9.06 -12.52 -5.53
C ASN A 189 -7.53 -12.42 -5.45
N TYR A 190 -6.87 -13.44 -4.89
CA TYR A 190 -5.40 -13.53 -4.90
C TYR A 190 -4.82 -13.57 -6.32
N THR A 191 -5.50 -14.29 -7.23
CA THR A 191 -5.07 -14.44 -8.63
C THR A 191 -5.27 -13.16 -9.43
N SER A 192 -6.39 -12.45 -9.21
CA SER A 192 -6.73 -11.26 -9.99
C SER A 192 -6.09 -9.99 -9.44
N LEU A 193 -6.05 -9.82 -8.12
CA LEU A 193 -5.61 -8.57 -7.50
C LEU A 193 -4.08 -8.47 -7.38
N GLY A 194 -3.39 -9.61 -7.19
CA GLY A 194 -1.93 -9.66 -7.10
C GLY A 194 -1.23 -8.91 -8.24
N PRO A 195 -1.45 -9.29 -9.52
CA PRO A 195 -0.84 -8.59 -10.66
C PRO A 195 -1.14 -7.09 -10.71
N LEU A 196 -2.36 -6.68 -10.33
CA LEU A 196 -2.76 -5.26 -10.30
C LEU A 196 -2.04 -4.47 -9.21
N ALA A 197 -1.64 -5.15 -8.13
CA ALA A 197 -0.82 -4.59 -7.05
C ALA A 197 0.69 -4.69 -7.31
N GLY A 198 1.12 -5.14 -8.50
CA GLY A 198 2.53 -5.38 -8.80
C GLY A 198 3.09 -6.71 -8.27
N GLU A 199 2.20 -7.63 -7.88
CA GLU A 199 2.53 -8.90 -7.23
C GLU A 199 1.99 -10.10 -8.04
N PRO A 200 2.54 -10.37 -9.24
CA PRO A 200 1.99 -11.39 -10.15
C PRO A 200 2.00 -12.81 -9.55
N ASP A 201 2.94 -13.10 -8.65
CA ASP A 201 3.09 -14.42 -8.03
C ASP A 201 2.31 -14.58 -6.72
N LEU A 202 1.49 -13.60 -6.34
CA LEU A 202 0.81 -13.58 -5.03
C LEU A 202 -0.05 -14.84 -4.79
N ALA A 203 -0.71 -15.38 -5.81
CA ALA A 203 -1.50 -16.60 -5.68
C ALA A 203 -0.65 -17.85 -5.37
N SER A 204 0.63 -17.84 -5.72
CA SER A 204 1.59 -18.90 -5.39
C SER A 204 2.25 -18.71 -4.01
N GLN A 205 2.22 -17.49 -3.48
CA GLN A 205 2.83 -17.08 -2.20
C GLN A 205 1.83 -16.21 -1.40
N PRO A 206 0.65 -16.74 -1.03
CA PRO A 206 -0.45 -15.95 -0.49
C PRO A 206 -0.13 -15.31 0.88
N GLU A 207 0.82 -15.85 1.64
CA GLU A 207 1.32 -15.27 2.88
C GLU A 207 1.95 -13.88 2.70
N ARG A 208 2.46 -13.57 1.50
CA ARG A 208 3.00 -12.24 1.19
C ARG A 208 1.96 -11.13 1.29
N ALA A 209 0.66 -11.44 1.25
CA ALA A 209 -0.39 -10.46 1.49
C ALA A 209 -0.39 -9.86 2.91
N CYS A 210 0.37 -10.43 3.85
CA CYS A 210 0.62 -9.86 5.18
C CYS A 210 1.93 -9.05 5.26
N ASP A 211 2.76 -9.04 4.22
CA ASP A 211 3.87 -8.08 4.16
C ASP A 211 3.28 -6.66 4.10
N PRO A 212 3.75 -5.69 4.91
CA PRO A 212 3.17 -4.36 4.96
C PRO A 212 3.17 -3.58 3.65
N ASP A 213 4.18 -3.75 2.80
CA ASP A 213 4.28 -3.02 1.53
C ASP A 213 3.38 -3.67 0.47
N VAL A 214 3.30 -5.01 0.48
CA VAL A 214 2.36 -5.77 -0.34
C VAL A 214 0.91 -5.47 0.05
N ALA A 215 0.60 -5.49 1.35
CA ALA A 215 -0.75 -5.22 1.86
C ALA A 215 -1.22 -3.80 1.49
N ALA A 216 -0.33 -2.82 1.56
CA ALA A 216 -0.61 -1.45 1.14
C ALA A 216 -0.86 -1.35 -0.38
N SER A 217 -0.06 -2.05 -1.18
CA SER A 217 -0.24 -2.11 -2.64
C SER A 217 -1.54 -2.79 -3.05
N LEU A 218 -1.94 -3.85 -2.33
CA LEU A 218 -3.23 -4.53 -2.50
C LEU A 218 -4.40 -3.62 -2.15
N LEU A 219 -4.33 -2.83 -1.07
CA LEU A 219 -5.34 -1.82 -0.75
C LEU A 219 -5.51 -0.80 -1.88
N ALA A 220 -4.40 -0.27 -2.41
CA ALA A 220 -4.45 0.69 -3.51
C ALA A 220 -5.08 0.08 -4.78
N ALA A 221 -4.63 -1.12 -5.17
CA ALA A 221 -5.17 -1.87 -6.29
C ALA A 221 -6.66 -2.20 -6.12
N PHE A 222 -7.08 -2.52 -4.89
CA PHE A 222 -8.46 -2.84 -4.55
C PHE A 222 -9.40 -1.65 -4.74
N LEU A 223 -8.96 -0.45 -4.33
CA LEU A 223 -9.76 0.77 -4.47
C LEU A 223 -9.75 1.33 -5.90
N LYS A 224 -8.72 1.04 -6.69
CA LYS A 224 -8.46 1.69 -7.99
C LYS A 224 -9.62 1.64 -8.98
N PRO A 225 -10.35 0.52 -9.17
CA PRO A 225 -11.45 0.45 -10.14
C PRO A 225 -12.60 1.41 -9.83
N HIS A 226 -12.78 1.77 -8.55
CA HIS A 226 -13.89 2.60 -8.08
C HIS A 226 -13.45 3.92 -7.46
N ALA A 227 -12.17 4.26 -7.50
CA ALA A 227 -11.57 5.42 -6.84
C ALA A 227 -12.36 6.72 -7.09
N GLN A 228 -12.64 7.04 -8.35
CA GLN A 228 -13.38 8.25 -8.73
C GLN A 228 -14.84 8.22 -8.26
N ALA A 229 -15.49 7.05 -8.29
CA ALA A 229 -16.88 6.89 -7.88
C ALA A 229 -17.02 6.97 -6.35
N ILE A 230 -16.06 6.39 -5.61
CA ILE A 230 -15.96 6.48 -4.15
C ILE A 230 -15.81 7.94 -3.75
N ASP A 231 -14.84 8.64 -4.36
CA ASP A 231 -14.61 10.06 -4.11
C ASP A 231 -15.87 10.89 -4.35
N ALA A 232 -16.49 10.73 -5.53
CA ALA A 232 -17.72 11.45 -5.86
C ALA A 232 -18.88 11.16 -4.89
N ALA A 233 -19.00 9.94 -4.38
CA ALA A 233 -20.01 9.59 -3.38
C ALA A 233 -19.74 10.28 -2.03
N LEU A 234 -18.48 10.26 -1.58
CA LEU A 234 -18.07 10.89 -0.31
C LEU A 234 -18.22 12.41 -0.33
N LEU A 235 -17.93 13.06 -1.46
CA LEU A 235 -18.18 14.50 -1.65
C LEU A 235 -19.67 14.88 -1.52
N ARG A 236 -20.58 13.92 -1.73
CA ARG A 236 -22.04 14.09 -1.51
C ARG A 236 -22.52 13.57 -0.16
N ASN A 237 -21.61 13.17 0.74
CA ASN A 237 -21.92 12.49 1.99
C ASN A 237 -22.70 11.16 1.81
N ASP A 238 -22.58 10.52 0.64
CA ASP A 238 -23.21 9.23 0.34
C ASP A 238 -22.30 8.07 0.76
N PHE A 239 -22.21 7.87 2.07
CA PHE A 239 -21.36 6.85 2.69
C PHE A 239 -21.80 5.42 2.33
N GLU A 240 -23.10 5.20 2.12
CA GLU A 240 -23.60 3.88 1.76
C GLU A 240 -23.11 3.47 0.38
N SER A 241 -23.25 4.34 -0.63
CA SER A 241 -22.73 4.08 -1.97
C SER A 241 -21.22 3.93 -1.97
N ALA A 242 -20.50 4.80 -1.24
CA ALA A 242 -19.05 4.68 -1.10
C ALA A 242 -18.65 3.31 -0.52
N ARG A 243 -19.32 2.84 0.53
CA ARG A 243 -19.00 1.56 1.15
C ARG A 243 -19.32 0.36 0.24
N ARG A 244 -20.44 0.42 -0.48
CA ARG A 244 -20.79 -0.59 -1.49
C ARG A 244 -19.77 -0.67 -2.62
N LEU A 245 -19.22 0.47 -3.05
CA LEU A 245 -18.15 0.52 -4.05
C LEU A 245 -16.82 -0.05 -3.55
N VAL A 246 -16.54 0.05 -2.26
CA VAL A 246 -15.33 -0.52 -1.65
C VAL A 246 -15.46 -2.03 -1.49
N ASN A 247 -16.51 -2.54 -0.81
CA ASN A 247 -16.59 -3.95 -0.41
C ASN A 247 -17.76 -4.74 -1.03
N GLY A 248 -18.47 -4.19 -2.02
CA GLY A 248 -19.65 -4.85 -2.63
C GLY A 248 -20.88 -4.90 -1.72
N GLY A 249 -20.84 -4.29 -0.54
CA GLY A 249 -21.92 -4.29 0.46
C GLY A 249 -21.76 -3.19 1.50
N THR A 250 -22.59 -3.21 2.54
CA THR A 250 -22.63 -2.18 3.61
C THR A 250 -22.10 -2.67 4.95
N GLN A 251 -21.45 -3.83 4.99
CA GLN A 251 -20.84 -4.35 6.22
C GLN A 251 -19.78 -3.37 6.74
N GLY A 252 -19.91 -3.03 8.02
CA GLY A 252 -19.04 -2.05 8.69
C GLY A 252 -19.30 -0.59 8.34
N LEU A 253 -20.43 -0.26 7.69
CA LEU A 253 -20.77 1.11 7.27
C LEU A 253 -20.69 2.14 8.41
N ASP A 254 -21.22 1.81 9.59
CA ASP A 254 -21.21 2.75 10.74
C ASP A 254 -19.78 3.07 11.16
N GLU A 255 -18.91 2.06 11.24
CA GLU A 255 -17.53 2.25 11.64
C GLU A 255 -16.71 2.96 10.55
N PHE A 256 -16.93 2.61 9.28
CA PHE A 256 -16.36 3.33 8.14
C PHE A 256 -16.71 4.82 8.20
N THR A 257 -18.00 5.13 8.40
CA THR A 257 -18.51 6.52 8.44
C THR A 257 -17.93 7.28 9.63
N ARG A 258 -17.88 6.65 10.80
CA ARG A 258 -17.32 7.24 12.02
C ARG A 258 -15.84 7.56 11.83
N ALA A 259 -15.06 6.59 11.35
CA ALA A 259 -13.63 6.74 11.10
C ALA A 259 -13.37 7.83 10.04
N TYR A 260 -14.09 7.80 8.93
CA TYR A 260 -13.96 8.79 7.87
C TYR A 260 -14.20 10.21 8.39
N ARG A 261 -15.32 10.44 9.09
CA ARG A 261 -15.65 11.75 9.65
C ARG A 261 -14.63 12.21 10.68
N ALA A 262 -14.14 11.32 11.54
CA ALA A 262 -13.11 11.66 12.52
C ALA A 262 -11.80 12.11 11.82
N GLY A 263 -11.40 11.43 10.75
CA GLY A 263 -10.23 11.80 9.95
C GLY A 263 -10.40 13.15 9.27
N MET A 264 -11.52 13.36 8.57
CA MET A 264 -11.82 14.63 7.91
C MET A 264 -11.88 15.80 8.91
N ALA A 265 -12.55 15.61 10.05
CA ALA A 265 -12.65 16.64 11.09
C ALA A 265 -11.28 16.99 11.67
N ALA A 266 -10.43 16.00 11.94
CA ALA A 266 -9.06 16.22 12.44
C ALA A 266 -8.15 16.92 11.43
N LEU A 267 -8.50 16.87 10.14
CA LEU A 267 -7.84 17.60 9.05
C LEU A 267 -8.46 18.98 8.78
N GLY A 268 -9.49 19.39 9.54
CA GLY A 268 -10.17 20.68 9.38
C GLY A 268 -11.27 20.69 8.31
N HIS A 269 -11.74 19.51 7.88
CA HIS A 269 -12.84 19.35 6.94
C HIS A 269 -14.05 18.77 7.69
N ALA A 270 -15.01 19.61 8.06
CA ALA A 270 -16.24 19.22 8.75
C ALA A 270 -17.46 19.36 7.85
#